data_AF-A0A8S2YW39-F1
#
_entry.id   AF-A0A8S2YW39-F1
#
_cell.length_a   1.000
_cell.length_b   1.000
_cell.length_c   1.000
_cell.angle_alpha   90.00
_cell.angle_beta   90.00
_cell.angle_gamma   90.00
#
_symmetry.space_group_name_H-M   'P 1'
#
loop_
_entity.id
_entity.type
_entity.pdbx_description
1 polymer ?
#
loop_
_entity_poly.entity_id
_entity_poly.type
_entity_poly.pdbx_seq_one_letter_code
_entity_poly.pdbx_strand_id
1 'polypeptide(L)'
;QCILPQSPTTPERFLSNPYYGKGFCEPDQYKVAINRCEDGFAFCELALEMLKDLVNELQRCSESLLNYKKFSYDKSFRHVKKAKEFEKAFKEVQKPWVEVLNKISEAKLAYHRTSGKLHRARRAEDITSCDVSTTDEEKKKEKRKNIYEKLINDMESKRSAYQVEMFKILGRADDFERKRLEHFKLTFTALQQATSIENDARRTEMFEKFQRAISKHNADSDIEVFNKNYGCETRTKWPVFEDVEQ
;
A
#
# COMPACT_ATOMS: atom_id res chain seq x y z
N GLN A 1 50.60 -43.60 61.33
CA GLN A 1 49.51 -44.45 60.82
C GLN A 1 48.49 -43.54 60.14
N CYS A 2 48.51 -43.50 58.82
CA CYS A 2 47.52 -42.77 58.03
C CYS A 2 46.25 -43.61 57.96
N ILE A 3 45.19 -43.15 58.60
CA ILE A 3 43.85 -43.68 58.39
C ILE A 3 43.38 -43.09 57.06
N LEU A 4 43.52 -43.84 55.97
CA LEU A 4 42.82 -43.51 54.73
C LEU A 4 41.32 -43.73 54.98
N PRO A 5 40.43 -42.81 54.56
CA PRO A 5 39.00 -43.01 54.71
C PRO A 5 38.61 -44.25 53.91
N GLN A 6 38.07 -45.25 54.61
CA GLN A 6 37.56 -46.44 53.96
C GLN A 6 36.46 -46.04 52.97
N SER A 7 36.63 -46.43 51.71
CA SER A 7 35.60 -46.26 50.70
C SER A 7 34.34 -47.04 51.12
N PRO A 8 33.15 -46.41 51.06
CA PRO A 8 31.92 -47.02 51.58
C PRO A 8 31.57 -48.34 50.89
N THR A 9 31.01 -49.26 51.68
CA THR A 9 30.65 -50.64 51.27
C THR A 9 29.37 -50.67 50.44
N THR A 10 29.12 -51.81 49.81
CA THR A 10 28.29 -51.87 48.60
C THR A 10 26.78 -51.51 48.70
N PRO A 11 26.06 -51.71 49.81
CA PRO A 11 24.69 -51.18 49.94
C PRO A 11 24.66 -49.64 49.92
N GLU A 12 25.70 -49.02 50.47
CA GLU A 12 25.80 -47.57 50.61
C GLU A 12 26.00 -46.90 49.25
N ARG A 13 26.56 -47.61 48.26
CA ARG A 13 26.81 -47.03 46.93
C ARG A 13 25.59 -47.05 46.00
N PHE A 14 24.75 -48.08 46.08
CA PHE A 14 23.43 -48.09 45.41
C PHE A 14 22.52 -47.01 46.00
N LEU A 15 22.57 -46.84 47.33
CA LEU A 15 21.96 -45.72 48.05
C LEU A 15 22.64 -44.37 47.76
N SER A 16 23.89 -44.37 47.30
CA SER A 16 24.63 -43.15 46.91
C SER A 16 24.37 -42.70 45.47
N ASN A 17 23.70 -43.52 44.63
CA ASN A 17 23.26 -43.03 43.34
C ASN A 17 22.29 -41.86 43.59
N PRO A 18 22.62 -40.62 43.18
CA PRO A 18 21.79 -39.44 43.46
C PRO A 18 20.40 -39.52 42.80
N TYR A 19 20.17 -40.53 41.96
CA TYR A 19 18.92 -40.82 41.28
C TYR A 19 18.15 -42.01 41.89
N TYR A 20 18.73 -42.74 42.85
CA TYR A 20 18.05 -43.85 43.52
C TYR A 20 16.88 -43.33 44.38
N GLY A 21 15.71 -43.96 44.24
CA GLY A 21 14.48 -43.55 44.94
C GLY A 21 13.80 -42.28 44.38
N LYS A 22 14.43 -41.59 43.42
CA LYS A 22 13.80 -40.49 42.69
C LYS A 22 12.88 -41.03 41.60
N GLY A 23 11.71 -40.42 41.46
CA GLY A 23 10.77 -40.81 40.42
C GLY A 23 11.38 -40.56 39.03
N PHE A 24 11.19 -41.52 38.11
CA PHE A 24 11.57 -41.36 36.70
C PHE A 24 10.98 -40.09 36.06
N CYS A 25 9.90 -39.54 36.65
CA CYS A 25 9.15 -38.37 36.19
C CYS A 25 9.35 -37.09 37.04
N GLU A 26 10.39 -37.01 37.89
CA GLU A 26 10.62 -35.80 38.69
C GLU A 26 10.97 -34.57 37.80
N PRO A 27 10.43 -33.37 38.08
CA PRO A 27 10.58 -32.19 37.22
C PRO A 27 12.03 -31.81 36.89
N ASP A 28 12.95 -31.95 37.85
CA ASP A 28 14.37 -31.62 37.65
C ASP A 28 15.11 -32.60 36.72
N GLN A 29 14.54 -33.77 36.44
CA GLN A 29 15.15 -34.80 35.59
C GLN A 29 14.85 -34.57 34.10
N TYR A 30 13.83 -33.76 33.79
CA TYR A 30 13.44 -33.39 32.43
C TYR A 30 13.86 -31.97 32.04
N LYS A 31 14.87 -31.38 32.70
CA LYS A 31 15.35 -30.02 32.41
C LYS A 31 15.55 -29.75 30.91
N VAL A 32 16.11 -30.71 30.17
CA VAL A 32 16.29 -30.59 28.71
C VAL A 32 14.95 -30.52 27.98
N ALA A 33 13.96 -31.33 28.37
CA ALA A 33 12.64 -31.31 27.76
C ALA A 33 11.85 -30.05 28.15
N ILE A 34 11.94 -29.60 29.41
CA ILE A 34 11.33 -28.36 29.89
C ILE A 34 11.91 -27.17 29.11
N ASN A 35 13.24 -27.05 29.01
CA ASN A 35 13.88 -25.98 28.24
C ASN A 35 13.46 -26.03 26.76
N ARG A 36 13.34 -27.22 26.15
CA ARG A 36 12.82 -27.36 24.76
C ARG A 36 11.38 -26.87 24.62
N CYS A 37 10.53 -27.12 25.62
CA CYS A 37 9.16 -26.59 25.64
C CYS A 37 9.14 -25.07 25.80
N GLU A 38 9.98 -24.52 26.68
CA GLU A 38 10.13 -23.07 26.87
C GLU A 38 10.65 -22.38 25.59
N ASP A 39 11.67 -22.94 24.95
CA ASP A 39 12.19 -22.48 23.66
C ASP A 39 11.07 -22.49 22.60
N GLY A 40 10.31 -23.59 22.53
CA GLY A 40 9.17 -23.74 21.62
C GLY A 40 8.08 -22.69 21.85
N PHE A 41 7.76 -22.42 23.12
CA PHE A 41 6.81 -21.38 23.50
C PHE A 41 7.30 -20.00 23.09
N ALA A 42 8.56 -19.66 23.39
CA ALA A 42 9.16 -18.38 23.02
C ALA A 42 9.16 -18.15 21.49
N PHE A 43 9.36 -19.20 20.69
CA PHE A 43 9.25 -19.11 19.24
C PHE A 43 7.83 -18.80 18.77
N CYS A 44 6.82 -19.44 19.38
CA CYS A 44 5.43 -19.15 19.10
C CYS A 44 5.08 -17.69 19.46
N GLU A 45 5.57 -17.19 20.59
CA GLU A 45 5.35 -15.78 20.99
C GLU A 45 5.97 -14.80 19.99
N LEU A 46 7.21 -15.03 19.57
CA LEU A 46 7.87 -14.19 18.57
C LEU A 46 7.13 -14.20 17.23
N ALA A 47 6.69 -15.38 16.77
CA ALA A 47 5.90 -15.50 15.53
C ALA A 47 4.57 -14.74 15.64
N LEU A 48 3.90 -14.83 16.79
CA LEU A 48 2.66 -14.09 17.05
C LEU A 48 2.90 -12.58 17.10
N GLU A 49 4.00 -12.11 17.66
CA GLU A 49 4.38 -10.70 17.68
C GLU A 49 4.61 -10.17 16.26
N MET A 50 5.36 -10.88 15.44
CA MET A 50 5.58 -10.51 14.03
C MET A 50 4.27 -10.46 13.24
N LEU A 51 3.35 -11.41 13.47
CA LEU A 51 2.03 -11.40 12.83
C LEU A 51 1.17 -10.22 13.32
N LYS A 52 1.25 -9.86 14.61
CA LYS A 52 0.55 -8.67 15.15
C LYS A 52 1.08 -7.38 14.52
N ASP A 53 2.40 -7.24 14.39
CA ASP A 53 3.02 -6.09 13.72
C ASP A 53 2.50 -5.95 12.28
N LEU A 54 2.47 -7.06 11.53
CA LEU A 54 1.92 -7.10 10.18
C LEU A 54 0.45 -6.65 10.17
N VAL A 55 -0.39 -7.22 11.04
CA VAL A 55 -1.81 -6.86 11.13
C VAL A 55 -1.98 -5.38 11.44
N ASN A 56 -1.19 -4.82 12.36
CA ASN A 56 -1.24 -3.42 12.72
C ASN A 56 -0.90 -2.51 11.55
N GLU A 57 0.15 -2.82 10.76
CA GLU A 57 0.52 -2.03 9.58
C GLU A 57 -0.51 -2.14 8.45
N LEU A 58 -1.08 -3.33 8.23
CA LEU A 58 -2.18 -3.51 7.26
C LEU A 58 -3.41 -2.69 7.67
N GLN A 59 -3.73 -2.68 8.97
CA GLN A 59 -4.84 -1.91 9.51
C GLN A 59 -4.60 -0.40 9.35
N ARG A 60 -3.39 0.08 9.65
CA ARG A 60 -2.99 1.48 9.43
C ARG A 60 -3.14 1.90 7.96
N CYS A 61 -2.72 1.05 7.02
CA CYS A 61 -2.88 1.30 5.59
C CYS A 61 -4.36 1.37 5.19
N SER A 62 -5.18 0.44 5.70
CA SER A 62 -6.63 0.40 5.47
C SER A 62 -7.32 1.67 5.99
N GLU A 63 -7.02 2.07 7.23
CA GLU A 63 -7.55 3.28 7.86
C GLU A 63 -7.10 4.54 7.13
N SER A 64 -5.85 4.60 6.66
CA SER A 64 -5.34 5.68 5.82
C SER A 64 -6.19 5.87 4.56
N LEU A 65 -6.52 4.78 3.84
CA LEU A 65 -7.39 4.83 2.65
C LEU A 65 -8.82 5.25 2.98
N LEU A 66 -9.39 4.71 4.06
CA LEU A 66 -10.75 5.05 4.50
C LEU A 66 -10.86 6.53 4.89
N ASN A 67 -9.89 7.03 5.66
CA ASN A 67 -9.82 8.42 6.05
C ASN A 67 -9.61 9.32 4.84
N TYR A 68 -8.68 9.00 3.95
CA TYR A 68 -8.47 9.77 2.73
C TYR A 68 -9.74 9.85 1.88
N LYS A 69 -10.45 8.72 1.72
CA LYS A 69 -11.75 8.68 1.04
C LYS A 69 -12.77 9.61 1.72
N LYS A 70 -12.89 9.50 3.04
CA LYS A 70 -13.84 10.29 3.86
C LYS A 70 -13.59 11.79 3.74
N PHE A 71 -12.34 12.23 3.85
CA PHE A 71 -12.00 13.66 3.83
C PHE A 71 -11.89 14.26 2.42
N SER A 72 -11.52 13.47 1.41
CA SER A 72 -11.30 13.98 0.04
C SER A 72 -12.54 13.89 -0.85
N TYR A 73 -13.46 12.96 -0.59
CA TYR A 73 -14.61 12.66 -1.46
C TYR A 73 -15.95 12.81 -0.74
N ASP A 74 -16.09 13.89 0.00
CA ASP A 74 -17.31 14.25 0.69
C ASP A 74 -18.50 14.22 -0.30
N LYS A 75 -19.49 13.36 -0.04
CA LYS A 75 -20.62 13.12 -0.95
C LYS A 75 -21.78 14.05 -0.61
N SER A 76 -22.41 14.64 -1.63
CA SER A 76 -23.72 15.29 -1.50
C SER A 76 -24.75 14.50 -2.33
N PHE A 77 -25.74 13.91 -1.65
CA PHE A 77 -26.93 13.17 -2.12
C PHE A 77 -26.71 12.08 -3.19
N ARG A 78 -25.96 12.33 -4.27
CA ARG A 78 -25.51 11.37 -5.31
C ARG A 78 -24.16 11.69 -5.97
N HIS A 79 -23.50 12.82 -5.66
CA HIS A 79 -22.28 13.28 -6.36
C HIS A 79 -21.15 13.64 -5.40
N VAL A 80 -19.91 13.51 -5.86
CA VAL A 80 -18.73 14.00 -5.14
C VAL A 80 -18.72 15.53 -5.21
N LYS A 81 -18.74 16.22 -4.06
CA LYS A 81 -18.79 17.69 -3.99
C LYS A 81 -17.65 18.33 -4.77
N LYS A 82 -16.43 17.79 -4.64
CA LYS A 82 -15.23 18.31 -5.30
C LYS A 82 -15.32 18.27 -6.83
N ALA A 83 -15.92 17.21 -7.40
CA ALA A 83 -16.14 17.12 -8.84
C ALA A 83 -17.07 18.23 -9.34
N LYS A 84 -18.18 18.48 -8.62
CA LYS A 84 -19.10 19.58 -8.95
C LYS A 84 -18.49 20.96 -8.77
N GLU A 85 -17.61 21.13 -7.77
CA GLU A 85 -16.88 22.39 -7.56
C GLU A 85 -16.01 22.73 -8.78
N PHE A 86 -15.21 21.77 -9.27
CA PHE A 86 -14.38 21.98 -10.46
C PHE A 86 -15.23 22.16 -11.72
N GLU A 87 -16.26 21.35 -11.93
CA GLU A 87 -17.19 21.50 -13.07
C GLU A 87 -17.79 22.92 -13.12
N LYS A 88 -18.26 23.41 -11.96
CA LYS A 88 -18.79 24.77 -11.84
C LYS A 88 -17.72 25.82 -12.14
N ALA A 89 -16.53 25.69 -11.59
CA ALA A 89 -15.44 26.64 -11.79
C ALA A 89 -15.01 26.72 -13.27
N PHE A 90 -14.84 25.57 -13.94
CA PHE A 90 -14.53 25.53 -15.37
C PHE A 90 -15.64 26.19 -16.20
N LYS A 91 -16.91 25.88 -15.90
CA LYS A 91 -18.05 26.47 -16.59
C LYS A 91 -18.12 27.98 -16.43
N GLU A 92 -17.80 28.50 -15.24
CA GLU A 92 -17.76 29.95 -14.96
C GLU A 92 -16.70 30.66 -15.81
N VAL A 93 -15.50 30.11 -15.92
CA VAL A 93 -14.43 30.69 -16.78
C VAL A 93 -14.72 30.53 -18.27
N GLN A 94 -15.35 29.44 -18.69
CA GLN A 94 -15.71 29.21 -20.09
C GLN A 94 -16.89 30.04 -20.56
N LYS A 95 -17.82 30.40 -19.68
CA LYS A 95 -19.08 31.06 -20.07
C LYS A 95 -18.87 32.33 -20.92
N PRO A 96 -18.03 33.31 -20.53
CA PRO A 96 -17.79 34.50 -21.35
C PRO A 96 -17.18 34.17 -22.71
N TRP A 97 -16.31 33.15 -22.76
CA TRP A 97 -15.68 32.70 -23.99
C TRP A 97 -16.69 32.07 -24.95
N VAL A 98 -17.56 31.21 -24.44
CA VAL A 98 -18.66 30.60 -25.21
C VAL A 98 -19.60 31.67 -25.76
N GLU A 99 -19.94 32.69 -24.99
CA GLU A 99 -20.78 33.81 -25.45
C GLU A 99 -20.14 34.59 -26.61
N VAL A 100 -18.82 34.84 -26.54
CA VAL A 100 -18.07 35.50 -27.63
C VAL A 100 -18.04 34.62 -28.88
N LEU A 101 -17.77 33.32 -28.73
CA LEU A 101 -17.74 32.37 -29.86
C LEU A 101 -19.11 32.23 -30.53
N ASN A 102 -20.20 32.23 -29.76
CA ASN A 102 -21.56 32.20 -30.30
C ASN A 102 -21.86 33.45 -31.16
N LYS A 103 -21.49 34.65 -30.68
CA LYS A 103 -21.63 35.90 -31.46
C LYS A 103 -20.84 35.87 -32.77
N ILE A 104 -19.60 35.35 -32.72
CA ILE A 104 -18.76 35.16 -33.92
C ILE A 104 -19.42 34.17 -34.89
N SER A 105 -19.97 33.06 -34.38
CA SER A 105 -20.68 32.06 -35.18
C SER A 105 -21.91 32.65 -35.89
N GLU A 106 -22.72 33.43 -35.18
CA GLU A 106 -23.87 34.12 -35.75
C GLU A 106 -23.46 35.14 -36.83
N ALA A 107 -22.41 35.93 -36.58
CA ALA A 107 -21.88 36.89 -37.54
C ALA A 107 -21.31 36.21 -38.80
N LYS A 108 -20.59 35.09 -38.62
CA LYS A 108 -20.11 34.22 -39.69
C LYS A 108 -21.27 33.72 -40.56
N LEU A 109 -22.32 33.18 -39.94
CA LEU A 109 -23.51 32.71 -40.65
C LEU A 109 -24.20 33.84 -41.42
N ALA A 110 -24.33 35.03 -40.83
CA ALA A 110 -24.92 36.19 -41.49
C ALA A 110 -24.09 36.65 -42.72
N TYR A 111 -22.75 36.67 -42.60
CA TYR A 111 -21.85 36.96 -43.71
C TYR A 111 -21.98 35.92 -44.83
N HIS A 112 -21.95 34.62 -44.53
CA HIS A 112 -22.10 33.59 -45.56
C HIS A 112 -23.47 33.62 -46.26
N ARG A 113 -24.55 33.88 -45.51
CA ARG A 113 -25.89 34.03 -46.09
C ARG A 113 -25.96 35.20 -47.07
N THR A 114 -25.41 36.36 -46.71
CA THR A 114 -25.37 37.54 -47.60
C THR A 114 -24.46 37.30 -48.81
N SER A 115 -23.30 36.68 -48.62
CA SER A 115 -22.42 36.29 -49.72
C SER A 115 -23.09 35.31 -50.69
N GLY A 116 -23.86 34.34 -50.18
CA GLY A 116 -24.61 33.41 -51.01
C GLY A 116 -25.79 34.07 -51.76
N LYS A 117 -26.44 35.07 -51.15
CA LYS A 117 -27.46 35.89 -51.82
C LYS A 117 -26.87 36.70 -52.96
N LEU A 118 -25.78 37.41 -52.71
CA LEU A 118 -25.06 38.18 -53.73
C LEU A 118 -24.64 37.30 -54.90
N HIS A 119 -24.11 36.11 -54.62
CA HIS A 119 -23.71 35.16 -55.68
C HIS A 119 -24.89 34.72 -56.55
N ARG A 120 -26.07 34.49 -55.95
CA ARG A 120 -27.29 34.17 -56.71
C ARG A 120 -27.81 35.37 -57.49
N ALA A 121 -27.75 36.57 -56.93
CA ALA A 121 -28.15 37.80 -57.61
C ALA A 121 -27.27 38.04 -58.85
N ARG A 122 -25.94 37.98 -58.71
CA ARG A 122 -25.00 38.11 -59.84
C ARG A 122 -25.29 37.10 -60.96
N ARG A 123 -25.50 35.83 -60.63
CA ARG A 123 -25.89 34.82 -61.63
C ARG A 123 -27.22 35.14 -62.32
N ALA A 124 -28.18 35.71 -61.61
CA ALA A 124 -29.46 36.09 -62.20
C ALA A 124 -29.31 37.31 -63.12
N GLU A 125 -28.43 38.26 -62.77
CA GLU A 125 -28.08 39.41 -63.62
C GLU A 125 -27.38 38.97 -64.90
N ASP A 126 -26.43 38.02 -64.82
CA ASP A 126 -25.77 37.41 -65.99
C ASP A 126 -26.79 36.79 -66.97
N ILE A 127 -27.92 36.28 -66.46
CA ILE A 127 -28.97 35.64 -67.27
C ILE A 127 -29.98 36.66 -67.81
N THR A 128 -30.26 37.74 -67.06
CA THR A 128 -31.37 38.68 -67.34
C THR A 128 -30.93 40.04 -67.90
N SER A 129 -29.63 40.34 -67.92
CA SER A 129 -29.03 41.59 -68.42
C SER A 129 -29.59 42.88 -67.77
N CYS A 130 -30.08 42.79 -66.52
CA CYS A 130 -30.66 43.89 -65.75
C CYS A 130 -29.79 44.21 -64.52
N ASP A 131 -29.30 45.46 -64.42
CA ASP A 131 -28.13 45.85 -63.61
C ASP A 131 -28.46 46.44 -62.21
N VAL A 132 -29.68 46.21 -61.69
CA VAL A 132 -30.23 47.06 -60.60
C VAL A 132 -30.13 46.44 -59.19
N SER A 133 -29.65 45.19 -59.00
CA SER A 133 -29.80 44.49 -57.70
C SER A 133 -28.51 44.22 -56.89
N THR A 134 -27.34 44.22 -57.51
CA THR A 134 -26.10 43.74 -56.87
C THR A 134 -25.37 44.76 -55.99
N THR A 135 -25.45 46.06 -56.31
CA THR A 135 -24.71 47.13 -55.59
C THR A 135 -25.10 47.23 -54.10
N ASP A 136 -26.38 47.06 -53.78
CA ASP A 136 -26.86 47.11 -52.39
C ASP A 136 -26.51 45.82 -51.61
N GLU A 137 -26.53 44.67 -52.27
CA GLU A 137 -26.11 43.39 -51.67
C GLU A 137 -24.59 43.34 -51.43
N GLU A 138 -23.79 43.99 -52.27
CA GLU A 138 -22.35 44.19 -52.04
C GLU A 138 -22.06 45.04 -50.80
N LYS A 139 -22.73 46.19 -50.66
CA LYS A 139 -22.62 47.04 -49.45
C LYS A 139 -23.03 46.27 -48.19
N LYS A 140 -24.10 45.47 -48.26
CA LYS A 140 -24.54 44.62 -47.14
C LYS A 140 -23.50 43.54 -46.80
N LYS A 141 -22.90 42.90 -47.81
CA LYS A 141 -21.83 41.90 -47.61
C LYS A 141 -20.64 42.52 -46.91
N GLU A 142 -20.16 43.67 -47.37
CA GLU A 142 -19.00 44.34 -46.78
C GLU A 142 -19.27 44.77 -45.33
N LYS A 143 -20.47 45.30 -45.05
CA LYS A 143 -20.89 45.62 -43.68
C LYS A 143 -20.89 44.38 -42.77
N ARG A 144 -21.36 43.23 -43.26
CA ARG A 144 -21.36 41.97 -42.49
C ARG A 144 -19.96 41.41 -42.29
N LYS A 145 -19.08 41.54 -43.29
CA LYS A 145 -17.66 41.19 -43.19
C LYS A 145 -16.97 42.00 -42.10
N ASN A 146 -17.13 43.33 -42.11
CA ASN A 146 -16.53 44.22 -41.11
C ASN A 146 -17.01 43.90 -39.68
N ILE A 147 -18.30 43.58 -39.49
CA ILE A 147 -18.82 43.15 -38.19
C ILE A 147 -18.16 41.83 -37.75
N TYR A 148 -18.06 40.86 -38.66
CA TYR A 148 -17.46 39.56 -38.37
C TYR A 148 -15.98 39.67 -38.00
N GLU A 149 -15.19 40.42 -38.79
CA GLU A 149 -13.76 40.67 -38.53
C GLU A 149 -13.56 41.42 -37.22
N LYS A 150 -14.39 42.42 -36.91
CA LYS A 150 -14.33 43.14 -35.64
C LYS A 150 -14.55 42.21 -34.45
N LEU A 151 -15.55 41.31 -34.51
CA LEU A 151 -15.80 40.35 -33.44
C LEU A 151 -14.65 39.36 -33.26
N ILE A 152 -13.96 38.97 -34.33
CA ILE A 152 -12.76 38.12 -34.27
C ILE A 152 -11.62 38.87 -33.56
N ASN A 153 -11.35 40.12 -33.94
CA ASN A 153 -10.30 40.93 -33.33
C ASN A 153 -10.58 41.19 -31.84
N ASP A 154 -11.84 41.51 -31.50
CA ASP A 154 -12.29 41.68 -30.12
C ASP A 154 -12.14 40.39 -29.29
N MET A 155 -12.27 39.21 -29.91
CA MET A 155 -12.04 37.93 -29.26
C MET A 155 -10.55 37.67 -29.03
N GLU A 156 -9.69 37.94 -30.02
CA GLU A 156 -8.26 37.72 -29.89
C GLU A 156 -7.66 38.54 -28.74
N SER A 157 -8.14 39.79 -28.56
CA SER A 157 -7.74 40.62 -27.39
C SER A 157 -8.14 40.03 -26.03
N LYS A 158 -9.16 39.17 -25.97
CA LYS A 158 -9.65 38.53 -24.73
C LYS A 158 -9.09 37.13 -24.52
N ARG A 159 -8.46 36.55 -25.54
CA ARG A 159 -7.98 35.16 -25.56
C ARG A 159 -6.97 34.90 -24.45
N SER A 160 -5.99 35.78 -24.29
CA SER A 160 -4.94 35.65 -23.27
C SER A 160 -5.52 35.62 -21.86
N ALA A 161 -6.47 36.52 -21.56
CA ALA A 161 -7.14 36.57 -20.27
C ALA A 161 -7.91 35.27 -19.97
N TYR A 162 -8.66 34.75 -20.95
CA TYR A 162 -9.32 33.45 -20.82
C TYR A 162 -8.34 32.30 -20.58
N GLN A 163 -7.23 32.25 -21.33
CA GLN A 163 -6.21 31.21 -21.18
C GLN A 163 -5.57 31.25 -19.79
N VAL A 164 -5.30 32.43 -19.24
CA VAL A 164 -4.74 32.60 -17.90
C VAL A 164 -5.73 32.09 -16.83
N GLU A 165 -7.00 32.46 -16.89
CA GLU A 165 -8.00 31.98 -15.92
C GLU A 165 -8.23 30.47 -16.04
N MET A 166 -8.25 29.94 -17.26
CA MET A 166 -8.36 28.50 -17.50
C MET A 166 -7.16 27.75 -16.91
N PHE A 167 -5.94 28.26 -17.09
CA PHE A 167 -4.73 27.68 -16.54
C PHE A 167 -4.74 27.67 -15.00
N LYS A 168 -5.26 28.73 -14.35
CA LYS A 168 -5.40 28.77 -12.89
C LYS A 168 -6.32 27.68 -12.35
N ILE A 169 -7.47 27.45 -13.00
CA ILE A 169 -8.39 26.38 -12.57
C ILE A 169 -7.81 25.01 -12.83
N LEU A 170 -7.13 24.83 -13.98
CA LEU A 170 -6.43 23.58 -14.28
C LEU A 170 -5.36 23.27 -13.23
N GLY A 171 -4.53 24.26 -12.86
CA GLY A 171 -3.52 24.08 -11.81
C GLY A 171 -4.12 23.62 -10.47
N ARG A 172 -5.29 24.15 -10.07
CA ARG A 172 -6.00 23.68 -8.86
C ARG A 172 -6.48 22.23 -8.98
N ALA A 173 -6.90 21.81 -10.18
CA ALA A 173 -7.31 20.44 -10.43
C ALA A 173 -6.09 19.49 -10.42
N ASP A 174 -4.99 19.92 -11.03
CA ASP A 174 -3.71 19.19 -11.05
C ASP A 174 -3.15 19.00 -9.64
N ASP A 175 -3.17 20.04 -8.80
CA ASP A 175 -2.74 19.94 -7.40
C ASP A 175 -3.59 18.96 -6.59
N PHE A 176 -4.90 18.93 -6.84
CA PHE A 176 -5.80 17.98 -6.20
C PHE A 176 -5.50 16.55 -6.65
N GLU A 177 -5.25 16.34 -7.94
CA GLU A 177 -4.89 15.04 -8.53
C GLU A 177 -3.53 14.56 -8.05
N ARG A 178 -2.53 15.44 -7.98
CA ARG A 178 -1.19 15.13 -7.47
C ARG A 178 -1.25 14.60 -6.04
N LYS A 179 -1.99 15.27 -5.15
CA LYS A 179 -2.19 14.82 -3.77
C LYS A 179 -2.83 13.43 -3.69
N ARG A 180 -3.75 13.11 -4.60
CA ARG A 180 -4.37 11.77 -4.68
C ARG A 180 -3.36 10.71 -5.07
N LEU A 181 -2.61 10.93 -6.13
CA LEU A 181 -1.63 9.97 -6.63
C LEU A 181 -0.48 9.77 -5.64
N GLU A 182 0.01 10.84 -5.01
CA GLU A 182 1.03 10.76 -3.96
C GLU A 182 0.53 9.97 -2.75
N HIS A 183 -0.70 10.21 -2.29
CA HIS A 183 -1.29 9.45 -1.20
C HIS A 183 -1.39 7.95 -1.53
N PHE A 184 -1.88 7.58 -2.72
CA PHE A 184 -1.95 6.18 -3.14
C PHE A 184 -0.57 5.55 -3.25
N LYS A 185 0.41 6.26 -3.84
CA LYS A 185 1.78 5.78 -3.94
C LYS A 185 2.37 5.50 -2.56
N LEU A 186 2.23 6.43 -1.61
CA LEU A 186 2.73 6.27 -0.24
C LEU A 186 2.04 5.09 0.46
N THR A 187 0.71 5.02 0.43
CA THR A 187 -0.03 3.96 1.13
C THR A 187 0.21 2.58 0.52
N PHE A 188 0.31 2.46 -0.82
CA PHE A 188 0.61 1.18 -1.46
C PHE A 188 2.07 0.76 -1.30
N THR A 189 2.99 1.71 -1.23
CA THR A 189 4.39 1.40 -0.89
C THR A 189 4.48 0.88 0.54
N ALA A 190 3.79 1.51 1.50
CA ALA A 190 3.72 1.01 2.87
C ALA A 190 3.09 -0.39 2.95
N LEU A 191 2.00 -0.62 2.21
CA LEU A 191 1.37 -1.94 2.11
C LEU A 191 2.33 -3.00 1.56
N GLN A 192 3.05 -2.69 0.48
CA GLN A 192 4.05 -3.59 -0.12
C GLN A 192 5.19 -3.89 0.86
N GLN A 193 5.66 -2.88 1.59
CA GLN A 193 6.72 -3.05 2.59
C GLN A 193 6.24 -3.94 3.75
N ALA A 194 5.03 -3.70 4.25
CA ALA A 194 4.45 -4.52 5.32
C ALA A 194 4.30 -5.99 4.90
N THR A 195 3.89 -6.28 3.66
CA THR A 195 3.74 -7.66 3.17
C THR A 195 5.06 -8.34 2.81
N SER A 196 6.18 -7.61 2.76
CA SER A 196 7.50 -8.14 2.43
C SER A 196 8.17 -8.76 3.67
N ILE A 197 7.59 -9.84 4.19
CA ILE A 197 8.08 -10.60 5.37
C ILE A 197 9.46 -11.24 5.09
N GLU A 198 9.88 -11.33 3.82
CA GLU A 198 11.17 -11.89 3.40
C GLU A 198 12.39 -11.11 3.89
N ASN A 199 12.24 -9.81 4.13
CA ASN A 199 13.33 -8.95 4.56
C ASN A 199 13.37 -8.69 6.07
N ASP A 200 12.49 -9.34 6.86
CA ASP A 200 12.52 -9.20 8.31
C ASP A 200 13.65 -10.07 8.91
N ALA A 201 14.65 -9.42 9.51
CA ALA A 201 15.76 -10.10 10.17
C ALA A 201 15.29 -11.07 11.26
N ARG A 202 14.18 -10.75 11.96
CA ARG A 202 13.58 -11.62 12.98
C ARG A 202 13.10 -12.94 12.39
N ARG A 203 12.61 -12.93 11.14
CA ARG A 203 12.20 -14.16 10.44
C ARG A 203 13.40 -15.08 10.21
N THR A 204 14.51 -14.52 9.74
CA THR A 204 15.73 -15.29 9.45
C THR A 204 16.29 -15.89 10.73
N GLU A 205 16.41 -15.08 11.79
CA GLU A 205 16.85 -15.54 13.10
C GLU A 205 15.94 -16.65 13.65
N MET A 206 14.62 -16.48 13.56
CA MET A 206 13.63 -17.47 13.98
C MET A 206 13.80 -18.78 13.20
N PHE A 207 13.98 -18.71 11.87
CA PHE A 207 14.19 -19.87 11.02
C PHE A 207 15.47 -20.64 11.38
N GLU A 208 16.59 -19.95 11.58
CA GLU A 208 17.85 -20.56 12.01
C GLU A 208 17.75 -21.19 13.41
N LYS A 209 17.03 -20.54 14.33
CA LYS A 209 16.77 -21.09 15.67
C LYS A 209 15.92 -22.35 15.61
N PHE A 210 14.86 -22.37 14.79
CA PHE A 210 14.05 -23.58 14.57
C PHE A 210 14.86 -24.72 13.97
N GLN A 211 15.68 -24.47 12.95
CA GLN A 211 16.53 -25.49 12.36
C GLN A 211 17.48 -26.08 13.40
N ARG A 212 18.14 -25.24 14.20
CA ARG A 212 19.02 -25.69 15.28
C ARG A 212 18.28 -26.51 16.34
N ALA A 213 17.07 -26.11 16.72
CA ALA A 213 16.26 -26.86 17.67
C ALA A 213 15.93 -28.26 17.11
N ILE A 214 15.38 -28.32 15.88
CA ILE A 214 15.06 -29.58 15.17
C ILE A 214 16.27 -30.51 15.11
N SER A 215 17.44 -30.00 14.70
CA SER A 215 18.66 -30.80 14.61
C SER A 215 19.18 -31.33 15.95
N LYS A 216 18.83 -30.69 17.08
CA LYS A 216 19.23 -31.13 18.42
C LYS A 216 18.31 -32.20 19.02
N HIS A 217 17.13 -32.42 18.44
CA HIS A 217 16.22 -33.45 18.94
C HIS A 217 16.67 -34.84 18.49
N ASN A 218 17.11 -35.67 19.43
CA ASN A 218 17.52 -37.04 19.17
C ASN A 218 17.01 -37.95 20.30
N ALA A 219 16.06 -38.82 19.97
CA ALA A 219 15.45 -39.72 20.94
C ALA A 219 16.45 -40.74 21.49
N ASP A 220 17.32 -41.30 20.64
CA ASP A 220 18.31 -42.30 21.05
C ASP A 220 19.32 -41.71 22.03
N SER A 221 19.76 -40.47 21.81
CA SER A 221 20.65 -39.77 22.74
C SER A 221 19.99 -39.54 24.09
N ASP A 222 18.72 -39.15 24.13
CA ASP A 222 18.00 -38.94 25.38
C ASP A 222 17.80 -40.29 26.11
N ILE A 223 17.40 -41.35 25.38
CA ILE A 223 17.26 -42.72 25.90
C ILE A 223 18.58 -43.25 26.47
N GLU A 224 19.71 -43.02 25.79
CA GLU A 224 21.03 -43.44 26.26
C GLU A 224 21.40 -42.74 27.58
N VAL A 225 21.13 -41.44 27.69
CA VAL A 225 21.33 -40.68 28.94
C VAL A 225 20.46 -41.23 30.06
N PHE A 226 19.19 -41.57 29.77
CA PHE A 226 18.32 -42.21 30.75
C PHE A 226 18.82 -43.59 31.17
N ASN A 227 19.26 -44.43 30.23
CA ASN A 227 19.74 -45.77 30.54
C ASN A 227 21.01 -45.74 31.40
N LYS A 228 21.92 -44.78 31.15
CA LYS A 228 23.14 -44.58 31.95
C LYS A 228 22.89 -44.07 33.36
N ASN A 229 21.80 -43.33 33.59
CA ASN A 229 21.52 -42.69 34.89
C ASN A 229 20.51 -43.47 35.75
N TYR A 230 19.56 -44.16 35.12
CA TYR A 230 18.45 -44.86 35.78
C TYR A 230 18.28 -46.31 35.34
N GLY A 231 18.85 -46.69 34.20
CA GLY A 231 18.68 -48.01 33.59
C GLY A 231 19.78 -49.00 33.94
N CYS A 232 19.89 -50.06 33.13
CA CYS A 232 20.80 -51.18 33.39
C CYS A 232 22.29 -50.81 33.24
N GLU A 233 22.59 -49.70 32.58
CA GLU A 233 23.96 -49.19 32.38
C GLU A 233 24.45 -48.27 33.51
N THR A 234 23.63 -48.06 34.53
CA THR A 234 24.02 -47.28 35.71
C THR A 234 25.29 -47.86 36.32
N ARG A 235 26.33 -47.03 36.48
CA ARG A 235 27.64 -47.44 37.03
C ARG A 235 27.49 -47.95 38.46
N THR A 236 27.29 -49.25 38.57
CA THR A 236 27.08 -49.95 39.83
C THR A 236 28.33 -50.76 40.16
N LYS A 237 28.84 -50.61 41.38
CA LYS A 237 29.74 -51.62 41.95
C LYS A 237 28.86 -52.63 42.65
N TRP A 238 28.87 -53.88 42.20
CA TRP A 238 28.13 -54.96 42.83
C TRP A 238 28.85 -55.45 44.08
N PRO A 239 28.13 -55.94 45.10
CA PRO A 239 28.75 -56.42 46.32
C PRO A 239 29.72 -57.55 45.99
N VAL A 240 30.95 -57.40 46.44
CA VAL A 240 31.95 -58.45 46.46
C VAL A 240 32.34 -58.70 47.91
N PHE A 241 32.85 -59.89 48.20
CA PHE A 241 33.37 -60.19 49.53
C PHE A 241 34.53 -59.23 49.86
N GLU A 242 34.43 -58.55 51.00
CA GLU A 242 35.48 -57.68 51.54
C GLU A 242 36.02 -58.33 52.82
N ASP A 243 37.33 -58.60 52.85
CA ASP A 243 37.99 -59.18 54.01
C ASP A 243 38.37 -58.08 55.01
N VAL A 244 38.46 -58.42 56.29
CA VAL A 244 38.91 -57.47 57.31
C VAL A 244 40.43 -57.43 57.27
N GLU A 245 41.02 -56.36 56.73
CA GLU A 245 42.47 -56.14 56.85
C GLU A 245 42.84 -56.17 58.36
N GLN A 246 43.64 -57.17 58.75
CA GLN A 246 44.16 -57.32 60.11
C GLN A 246 45.24 -56.28 60.43
#